data_AF-W5YV80-F1
#
_entry.id   AF-W5YV80-F1
#
_cell.length_a   1.000
_cell.length_b   1.000
_cell.length_c   1.000
_cell.angle_alpha   90.00
_cell.angle_beta   90.00
_cell.angle_gamma   90.00
#
_symmetry.space_group_name_H-M   'P 1'
#
loop_
_entity.id
_entity.type
_entity.pdbx_description
1 polymer ?
#
loop_
_entity_poly.entity_id
_entity_poly.type
_entity_poly.pdbx_seq_one_letter_code
_entity_poly.pdbx_strand_id
1 'polypeptide(L)'
;MMSYAYLSVLYPENREIRDYAEKVCRWWTQNVPDDGVAYWDFDAPQEADTPKDTSATSIACYALLTLATVLDDRQAARYINARLETPSKPSVVTMSRSCRGARQKRPLVPSRPQC
;
A
#
# COMPACT_ATOMS: atom_id res chain seq x y z
N MET A 1 -9.13 -0.13 0.44
CA MET A 1 -7.68 0.10 0.22
C MET A 1 -6.92 -1.20 -0.02
N MET A 2 -6.82 -2.10 0.96
CA MET A 2 -6.04 -3.35 0.87
C MET A 2 -6.47 -4.26 -0.28
N SER A 3 -7.77 -4.45 -0.47
CA SER A 3 -8.29 -5.31 -1.54
C SER A 3 -7.83 -4.84 -2.92
N TYR A 4 -7.88 -3.54 -3.22
CA TYR A 4 -7.43 -3.00 -4.50
C TYR A 4 -5.91 -3.15 -4.70
N ALA A 5 -5.12 -2.87 -3.67
CA ALA A 5 -3.67 -3.05 -3.73
C ALA A 5 -3.31 -4.52 -4.01
N TYR A 6 -3.96 -5.46 -3.31
CA TYR A 6 -3.75 -6.89 -3.53
C TYR A 6 -4.20 -7.35 -4.93
N LEU A 7 -5.39 -6.90 -5.38
CA LEU A 7 -5.89 -7.22 -6.71
C LEU A 7 -4.99 -6.66 -7.82
N SER A 8 -4.34 -5.50 -7.61
CA SER A 8 -3.41 -4.93 -8.60
C SER A 8 -2.18 -5.81 -8.85
N VAL A 9 -1.81 -6.65 -7.87
CA VAL A 9 -0.73 -7.65 -8.01
C VAL A 9 -1.24 -8.89 -8.77
N LEU A 10 -2.48 -9.31 -8.52
CA LEU A 10 -3.06 -10.50 -9.13
C LEU A 10 -3.47 -10.31 -10.59
N TYR A 11 -3.98 -9.12 -10.93
CA TYR A 11 -4.53 -8.77 -12.25
C TYR A 11 -3.81 -7.55 -12.84
N PRO A 12 -2.49 -7.65 -13.13
CA PRO A 12 -1.68 -6.52 -13.60
C PRO A 12 -2.13 -5.94 -14.95
N GLU A 13 -2.86 -6.73 -15.75
CA GLU A 13 -3.48 -6.31 -17.00
C GLU A 13 -4.64 -5.33 -16.80
N ASN A 14 -5.30 -5.37 -15.64
CA ASN A 14 -6.45 -4.51 -15.34
C ASN A 14 -5.98 -3.21 -14.66
N ARG A 15 -5.73 -2.19 -15.48
CA ARG A 15 -5.23 -0.88 -15.02
C ARG A 15 -6.19 -0.16 -14.08
N GLU A 16 -7.50 -0.35 -14.24
CA GLU A 16 -8.49 0.34 -13.41
C GLU A 16 -8.32 -0.03 -11.93
N ILE A 17 -8.01 -1.30 -11.64
CA ILE A 17 -7.77 -1.76 -10.26
C ILE A 17 -6.59 -1.01 -9.63
N ARG A 18 -5.51 -0.83 -10.40
CA ARG A 18 -4.34 -0.06 -9.96
C ARG A 18 -4.70 1.41 -9.74
N ASP A 19 -5.47 2.02 -10.64
CA ASP A 19 -5.89 3.41 -10.52
C ASP A 19 -6.73 3.63 -9.25
N TYR A 20 -7.65 2.70 -8.93
CA TYR A 20 -8.38 2.73 -7.67
C TYR A 20 -7.47 2.53 -6.46
N ALA A 21 -6.51 1.60 -6.52
CA ALA A 21 -5.54 1.39 -5.44
C ALA A 21 -4.73 2.67 -5.18
N GLU A 22 -4.21 3.31 -6.23
CA GLU A 22 -3.47 4.56 -6.15
C GLU A 22 -4.31 5.70 -5.59
N LYS A 23 -5.57 5.84 -6.04
CA LYS A 23 -6.49 6.89 -5.58
C LYS A 23 -6.79 6.77 -4.08
N VAL A 24 -7.13 5.56 -3.62
CA VAL A 24 -7.44 5.33 -2.21
C VAL A 24 -6.18 5.47 -1.33
N CYS A 25 -5.05 4.93 -1.77
CA CYS A 25 -3.79 5.07 -1.02
C CYS A 25 -3.34 6.53 -0.90
N ARG A 26 -3.49 7.31 -1.99
CA ARG A 26 -3.17 8.74 -2.00
C ARG A 26 -4.05 9.52 -1.03
N TRP A 27 -5.37 9.27 -1.04
CA TRP A 27 -6.28 9.90 -0.10
C TRP A 27 -5.88 9.56 1.35
N TRP A 28 -5.61 8.28 1.64
CA TRP A 28 -5.22 7.88 3.00
C TRP A 28 -3.94 8.59 3.48
N THR A 29 -2.89 8.63 2.66
CA THR A 29 -1.64 9.34 3.00
C THR A 29 -1.83 10.84 3.19
N GLN A 30 -2.82 11.45 2.54
CA GLN A 30 -3.12 12.89 2.69
C GLN A 30 -3.98 13.22 3.91
N ASN A 31 -4.68 12.23 4.48
CA ASN A 31 -5.61 12.44 5.59
C ASN A 31 -5.11 11.83 6.92
N VAL A 32 -4.10 10.96 6.88
CA VAL A 32 -3.47 10.45 8.11
C VAL A 32 -2.80 11.60 8.88
N PRO A 33 -2.94 11.65 10.22
CA PRO A 33 -2.25 12.65 11.04
C PRO A 33 -0.72 12.54 10.95
N ASP A 34 -0.02 13.60 11.34
CA ASP A 34 1.45 13.72 11.24
C ASP A 34 2.23 12.66 12.04
N ASP A 35 1.60 12.04 13.04
CA ASP A 35 2.19 10.94 13.81
C ASP A 35 2.12 9.59 13.07
N GLY A 36 1.45 9.55 11.91
CA GLY A 36 1.34 8.39 11.04
C GLY A 36 0.40 7.30 11.55
N VAL A 37 -0.41 7.58 12.58
CA VAL A 37 -1.41 6.64 13.11
C VAL A 37 -2.80 7.23 12.95
N ALA A 38 -3.61 6.59 12.12
CA ALA A 38 -4.98 7.03 11.87
C ALA A 38 -5.85 6.86 13.13
N TYR A 39 -6.79 7.78 13.28
CA TYR A 39 -7.90 7.61 14.20
C TYR A 39 -8.83 6.49 13.71
N TRP A 40 -9.70 6.02 14.60
CA TRP A 40 -10.71 5.02 14.24
C TRP A 40 -11.67 5.51 13.15
N ASP A 41 -11.90 6.82 13.08
CA ASP A 41 -12.66 7.52 12.04
C ASP A 41 -11.98 8.85 11.70
N PHE A 42 -11.97 9.22 10.42
CA PHE A 42 -11.42 10.49 9.93
C PHE A 42 -12.38 11.67 10.15
N ASP A 43 -13.69 11.42 10.21
CA ASP A 43 -14.72 12.45 10.40
C ASP A 43 -15.03 12.71 11.89
N ALA A 44 -14.49 11.89 12.79
CA ALA A 44 -14.65 12.10 14.23
C ALA A 44 -13.91 13.37 14.71
N PRO A 45 -14.40 14.05 15.77
CA PRO A 45 -13.67 15.12 16.42
C PRO A 45 -12.29 14.63 16.87
N GLN A 46 -11.24 15.34 16.45
CA GLN A 46 -9.84 14.98 16.70
C GLN A 46 -9.37 15.62 18.01
N GLU A 47 -9.87 15.10 19.14
CA GLU A 47 -9.50 15.51 20.48
C GLU A 47 -8.39 14.62 21.05
N ALA A 48 -7.80 15.03 22.18
CA ALA A 48 -6.68 14.28 22.79
C ALA A 48 -7.06 12.85 23.20
N ASP A 49 -8.32 12.63 23.58
CA ASP A 49 -8.83 11.33 24.02
C ASP A 49 -9.48 10.51 22.89
N THR A 50 -9.51 11.03 21.65
CA THR A 50 -10.07 10.28 20.52
C THR A 50 -9.20 9.05 20.23
N PRO A 51 -9.78 7.84 20.24
CA PRO A 51 -9.00 6.61 20.14
C PRO A 51 -8.38 6.46 18.74
N LYS A 52 -7.17 5.89 18.69
CA LYS A 52 -6.46 5.60 17.44
C LYS A 52 -6.58 4.14 17.05
N ASP A 53 -6.61 3.89 15.74
CA ASP A 53 -6.68 2.55 15.18
C ASP A 53 -5.35 2.17 14.50
N THR A 54 -4.53 1.48 15.28
CA THR A 54 -3.25 0.91 14.80
C THR A 54 -3.45 -0.24 13.82
N SER A 55 -4.61 -0.91 13.86
CA SER A 55 -4.93 -2.01 12.94
C SER A 55 -5.26 -1.48 11.54
N ALA A 56 -6.08 -0.44 11.43
CA ALA A 56 -6.33 0.26 10.18
C ALA A 56 -5.03 0.82 9.57
N THR A 57 -4.19 1.42 10.41
CA THR A 57 -2.86 1.93 10.01
C THR A 57 -1.97 0.81 9.48
N SER A 58 -1.96 -0.36 10.12
CA SER A 58 -1.16 -1.51 9.69
C SER A 58 -1.62 -2.06 8.33
N ILE A 59 -2.94 -2.14 8.13
CA ILE A 59 -3.55 -2.56 6.85
C ILE A 59 -3.20 -1.56 5.74
N ALA A 60 -3.25 -0.26 6.04
CA ALA A 60 -2.87 0.78 5.10
C ALA A 60 -1.39 0.66 4.68
N CYS A 61 -0.49 0.42 5.64
CA CYS A 61 0.93 0.22 5.35
C CYS A 61 1.20 -1.00 4.47
N TYR A 62 0.52 -2.12 4.73
CA TYR A 62 0.59 -3.29 3.87
C TYR A 62 0.14 -2.96 2.44
N ALA A 63 -0.96 -2.22 2.28
CA ALA A 63 -1.48 -1.84 0.98
C ALA A 63 -0.52 -0.89 0.22
N LEU A 64 0.09 0.09 0.91
CA LEU A 64 1.09 1.00 0.33
C LEU A 64 2.33 0.26 -0.17
N LEU A 65 2.87 -0.66 0.65
CA LEU A 65 4.02 -1.48 0.29
C LEU A 65 3.70 -2.43 -0.87
N THR A 66 2.52 -3.04 -0.84
CA THR A 66 2.04 -3.93 -1.91
C THR A 66 1.92 -3.15 -3.22
N LEU A 67 1.30 -1.97 -3.19
CA LEU A 67 1.17 -1.11 -4.37
C LEU A 67 2.55 -0.73 -4.92
N ALA A 68 3.51 -0.37 -4.05
CA ALA A 68 4.88 -0.04 -4.48
C ALA A 68 5.60 -1.17 -5.24
N THR A 69 5.15 -2.43 -5.14
CA THR A 69 5.72 -3.55 -5.92
C THR A 69 5.28 -3.56 -7.38
N VAL A 70 4.15 -2.93 -7.71
CA VAL A 70 3.57 -2.91 -9.08
C VAL A 70 3.77 -1.56 -9.80
N LEU A 71 4.24 -0.54 -9.09
CA LEU A 71 4.53 0.78 -9.66
C LEU A 71 5.98 0.89 -10.17
N ASP A 72 6.23 1.90 -11.01
CA ASP A 72 7.58 2.28 -11.43
C ASP A 72 8.40 2.84 -10.26
N ASP A 73 9.73 2.73 -10.35
CA ASP A 73 10.66 3.04 -9.25
C ASP A 73 10.42 4.44 -8.62
N ARG A 74 10.09 5.46 -9.44
CA ARG A 74 9.81 6.82 -8.96
C ARG A 74 8.49 6.92 -8.16
N GLN A 75 7.46 6.18 -8.58
CA GLN A 75 6.16 6.18 -7.91
C GLN A 75 6.21 5.30 -6.66
N ALA A 76 6.87 4.14 -6.76
CA ALA A 76 7.12 3.25 -5.62
C ALA A 76 7.84 3.97 -4.47
N ALA A 77 8.86 4.78 -4.78
CA ALA A 77 9.57 5.58 -3.77
C ALA A 77 8.64 6.52 -3.00
N ARG A 78 7.61 7.10 -3.63
CA ARG A 78 6.65 7.98 -2.94
C ARG A 78 5.85 7.23 -1.88
N TYR A 79 5.35 6.03 -2.20
CA TYR A 79 4.54 5.25 -1.27
C TYR A 79 5.39 4.57 -0.18
N ILE A 80 6.65 4.26 -0.47
CA ILE A 80 7.61 3.80 0.53
C ILE A 80 7.99 4.95 1.47
N ASN A 81 8.24 6.16 0.95
CA ASN A 81 8.64 7.30 1.77
C ASN A 81 7.47 7.92 2.55
N ALA A 82 6.24 7.83 2.04
CA ALA A 82 5.03 8.17 2.80
C ALA A 82 4.91 7.37 4.12
N ARG A 83 5.60 6.23 4.24
CA ARG A 83 5.73 5.47 5.49
C ARG A 83 6.86 5.99 6.40
N LEU A 84 7.87 6.64 5.83
CA LEU A 84 9.14 7.01 6.49
C LEU A 84 9.19 8.47 6.93
N GLU A 85 8.29 9.33 6.44
CA GLU A 85 8.17 10.75 6.85
C GLU A 85 7.37 10.94 8.15
N THR A 86 7.22 9.89 8.97
CA THR A 86 7.01 10.11 10.41
C THR A 86 8.30 10.73 10.97
N PRO A 87 8.24 11.88 11.67
CA PRO A 87 9.44 12.63 12.10
C PRO A 87 10.30 11.95 13.18
N SER A 88 10.18 10.63 13.39
CA SER A 88 11.04 9.86 14.29
C SER A 88 11.89 8.82 13.53
N LYS A 89 12.99 9.35 12.99
CA LYS A 89 14.24 8.65 12.61
C LYS A 89 14.17 7.68 11.42
N PRO A 90 15.03 7.87 10.39
CA PRO A 90 15.08 7.00 9.22
C PRO A 90 15.80 5.70 9.59
N SER A 91 15.04 4.68 10.01
CA SER A 91 15.49 3.30 9.88
C SER A 91 15.27 2.88 8.42
N VAL A 92 16.23 3.27 7.59
CA VAL A 92 16.34 2.87 6.19
C VAL A 92 16.28 1.35 6.09
N VAL A 93 15.12 0.81 5.69
CA VAL A 93 15.07 -0.48 4.99
C VAL A 93 15.33 -0.16 3.53
N THR A 94 16.60 0.02 3.17
CA THR A 94 17.02 -0.12 1.78
C THR A 94 16.77 -1.57 1.40
N MET A 95 15.62 -1.86 0.79
CA MET A 95 15.54 -3.03 -0.09
C MET A 95 16.47 -2.74 -1.27
N SER A 96 17.73 -3.12 -1.12
CA SER A 96 18.63 -3.23 -2.26
C SER A 96 17.97 -4.20 -3.23
N ARG A 97 17.51 -3.70 -4.39
CA ARG A 97 16.99 -4.55 -5.47
C ARG A 97 18.17 -5.28 -6.10
N SER A 98 18.73 -6.26 -5.40
CA SER A 98 19.68 -7.24 -5.96
C SER A 98 18.98 -8.30 -6.81
N CYS A 99 17.65 -8.39 -6.78
CA CYS A 99 16.91 -9.49 -7.42
C CYS A 99 15.87 -8.98 -8.43
N ARG A 100 16.28 -8.24 -9.47
CA ARG A 100 15.48 -8.07 -10.70
C ARG A 100 15.96 -8.99 -11.82
N GLY A 101 16.21 -10.26 -11.49
CA GLY A 101 16.52 -11.34 -12.45
C GLY A 101 15.48 -12.47 -12.51
N ALA A 102 14.59 -12.58 -11.53
CA ALA A 102 13.59 -13.64 -11.49
C ALA A 102 12.23 -13.09 -11.92
N ARG A 103 12.00 -13.06 -13.24
CA ARG A 103 10.65 -13.04 -13.83
C ARG A 103 9.88 -14.20 -13.22
N GLN A 104 9.05 -13.92 -12.23
CA GLN A 104 8.28 -14.92 -11.51
C GLN A 104 7.22 -15.49 -12.46
N LYS A 105 7.57 -16.57 -13.17
CA LYS A 105 6.58 -17.51 -13.68
C LYS A 105 5.93 -18.17 -12.47
N ARG A 106 4.88 -17.56 -11.92
CA ARG A 106 3.91 -18.30 -11.10
C ARG A 106 2.95 -18.98 -12.08
N PRO A 107 2.96 -20.31 -12.24
CA PRO A 107 1.76 -20.99 -12.69
C PRO A 107 0.80 -21.04 -11.49
N LEU A 108 -0.50 -20.82 -11.73
CA LEU A 108 -1.61 -21.53 -11.07
C LEU A 108 -2.95 -20.83 -11.40
N VAL A 109 -3.51 -21.18 -12.55
CA VAL A 109 -4.95 -21.41 -12.67
C VAL A 109 -5.07 -22.78 -13.34
N PRO A 110 -5.65 -23.82 -12.69
CA PRO A 110 -5.98 -25.04 -13.40
C PRO A 110 -7.05 -24.69 -14.45
N SER A 111 -6.76 -25.01 -15.70
CA SER A 111 -7.70 -24.91 -16.81
C SER A 111 -9.01 -25.60 -16.44
N ARG A 112 -10.13 -24.85 -16.46
CA ARG A 112 -11.46 -25.47 -16.40
C ARG A 112 -11.55 -26.50 -17.54
N PRO A 113 -11.99 -27.75 -17.28
CA PRO A 113 -12.32 -28.65 -18.38
C PRO A 113 -13.50 -28.04 -19.14
N GLN A 114 -13.31 -27.89 -20.45
CA GLN A 114 -14.41 -27.66 -21.38
C GLN A 114 -15.11 -29.01 -21.56
N CYS A 115 -16.33 -29.12 -21.01
CA CYS A 115 -17.47 -29.92 -21.47
C CYS A 115 -18.63 -29.67 -20.53
#